data_AF-A0AA35RHB1-F1
#
_entry.id   AF-A0AA35RHB1-F1
#
_cell.length_a   1.000
_cell.length_b   1.000
_cell.length_c   1.000
_cell.angle_alpha   90.00
_cell.angle_beta   90.00
_cell.angle_gamma   90.00
#
_symmetry.space_group_name_H-M   'P 1'
#
loop_
_entity.id
_entity.type
_entity.pdbx_description
1 polymer ?
#
loop_
_entity_poly.entity_id
_entity_poly.type
_entity_poly.pdbx_seq_one_letter_code
_entity_poly.pdbx_strand_id
1 'polypeptide(L)'
;MEETDLSHLGQLLTYATGSGAQVAIWVAPEFGYEHAQALHRLNKWTKESIRFFGVKIEVFKKAGDEHLEARFRKVVYPGGWNKQVTLPSGEMPATKRQYYEFFQPLITKLRGEGFADKAVNYFDHTGRFFPSRLDEDTGYAVSFWNNGAWVSLHVRTWDSIERNNRIFDELQKAKPEIEESLDAEWVWHRFGPHSFFTISIRRDSSIDDSSEKLEETRGWMLDQLPKLKKSSIRTWSGS
;
A
#
# COMPACT_ATOMS: atom_id res chain seq x y z
N MET A 1 10.74 17.27 21.26
CA MET A 1 10.14 17.60 19.95
C MET A 1 10.80 18.89 19.52
N GLU A 2 11.58 18.87 18.45
CA GLU A 2 12.42 20.01 18.05
C GLU A 2 11.57 21.06 17.32
N GLU A 3 11.57 22.31 17.82
CA GLU A 3 10.82 23.47 17.29
C GLU A 3 11.09 23.75 15.80
N THR A 4 12.25 23.34 15.31
CA THR A 4 12.76 23.63 13.96
C THR A 4 11.93 22.98 12.85
N ASP A 5 11.41 21.77 13.07
CA ASP A 5 10.70 21.03 12.02
C ASP A 5 9.27 21.53 11.79
N LEU A 6 8.59 22.00 12.84
CA LEU A 6 7.26 22.64 12.71
C LEU A 6 7.34 23.96 11.96
N SER A 7 8.45 24.70 12.11
CA SER A 7 8.71 25.92 11.32
C SER A 7 8.78 25.61 9.82
N HIS A 8 9.41 24.50 9.43
CA HIS A 8 9.50 24.08 8.03
C HIS A 8 8.14 23.69 7.44
N LEU A 9 7.28 23.00 8.20
CA LEU A 9 5.91 22.71 7.78
C LEU A 9 5.08 24.00 7.62
N GLY A 10 5.22 24.96 8.53
CA GLY A 10 4.54 26.26 8.46
C GLY A 10 4.93 27.05 7.20
N GLN A 11 6.21 27.04 6.84
CA GLN A 11 6.69 27.66 5.60
C GLN A 11 6.12 26.95 4.37
N LEU A 12 6.17 25.61 4.33
CA LEU A 12 5.60 24.82 3.22
C LEU A 12 4.12 25.17 2.98
N LEU A 13 3.32 25.26 4.04
CA LEU A 13 1.90 25.62 3.98
C LEU A 13 1.69 27.06 3.49
N THR A 14 2.51 27.99 3.97
CA THR A 14 2.43 29.40 3.56
C THR A 14 2.72 29.57 2.07
N TYR A 15 3.75 28.86 1.56
CA TYR A 15 4.05 28.89 0.14
C TYR A 15 2.99 28.18 -0.70
N ALA A 16 2.51 27.02 -0.26
CA ALA A 16 1.49 26.27 -1.00
C ALA A 16 0.18 27.07 -1.15
N THR A 17 -0.23 27.79 -0.09
CA THR A 17 -1.45 28.62 -0.09
C THR A 17 -1.28 29.92 -0.87
N GLY A 18 -0.10 30.55 -0.81
CA GLY A 18 0.16 31.81 -1.52
C GLY A 18 0.41 31.67 -3.03
N SER A 19 0.82 30.48 -3.49
CA SER A 19 1.23 30.26 -4.89
C SER A 19 0.22 29.49 -5.75
N GLY A 20 -0.93 29.07 -5.19
CA GLY A 20 -1.89 28.22 -5.90
C GLY A 20 -1.32 26.84 -6.27
N ALA A 21 -0.32 26.36 -5.52
CA ALA A 21 0.39 25.13 -5.84
C ALA A 21 -0.52 23.90 -5.70
N GLN A 22 -0.56 23.05 -6.73
CA GLN A 22 -1.27 21.77 -6.70
C GLN A 22 -0.49 20.66 -5.99
N VAL A 23 0.79 20.90 -5.72
CA VAL A 23 1.73 19.94 -5.13
C VAL A 23 2.68 20.67 -4.18
N ALA A 24 2.86 20.13 -2.99
CA ALA A 24 3.79 20.59 -1.97
C ALA A 24 4.67 19.41 -1.51
N ILE A 25 5.98 19.55 -1.59
CA ILE A 25 6.93 18.49 -1.24
C ILE A 25 7.81 18.96 -0.08
N TRP A 26 7.69 18.30 1.06
CA TRP A 26 8.59 18.47 2.19
C TRP A 26 9.71 17.44 2.09
N VAL A 27 10.95 17.91 1.92
CA VAL A 27 12.17 17.10 1.97
C VAL A 27 12.87 17.35 3.30
N ALA A 28 13.13 16.29 4.08
CA ALA A 28 13.80 16.41 5.38
C ALA A 28 14.71 15.20 5.66
N PRO A 29 15.74 15.33 6.50
CA PRO A 29 16.60 14.20 6.87
C PRO A 29 15.86 13.17 7.75
N GLU A 30 14.86 13.61 8.51
CA GLU A 30 14.01 12.74 9.33
C GLU A 30 12.56 13.20 9.32
N PHE A 31 11.65 12.27 9.61
CA PHE A 31 10.22 12.56 9.81
C PHE A 31 9.72 11.87 11.07
N GLY A 32 9.27 12.67 12.04
CA GLY A 32 8.55 12.16 13.20
C GLY A 32 7.15 11.68 12.85
N TYR A 33 6.55 10.90 13.76
CA TYR A 33 5.17 10.42 13.65
C TYR A 33 4.18 11.57 13.44
N GLU A 34 4.35 12.68 14.16
CA GLU A 34 3.47 13.84 14.06
C GLU A 34 3.55 14.53 12.69
N HIS A 35 4.74 14.66 12.11
CA HIS A 35 4.93 15.23 10.78
C HIS A 35 4.22 14.39 9.71
N ALA A 36 4.36 13.06 9.81
CA ALA A 36 3.70 12.15 8.88
C ALA A 36 2.16 12.24 9.02
N GLN A 37 1.65 12.29 10.25
CA GLN A 37 0.22 12.41 10.52
C GLN A 37 -0.34 13.75 10.03
N ALA A 38 0.39 14.85 10.21
CA ALA A 38 0.00 16.18 9.73
C ALA A 38 -0.15 16.21 8.21
N LEU A 39 0.85 15.71 7.47
CA LEU A 39 0.79 15.62 6.01
C LEU A 39 -0.35 14.71 5.53
N HIS A 40 -0.62 13.62 6.23
CA HIS A 40 -1.74 12.72 5.91
C HIS A 40 -3.10 13.41 6.11
N ARG A 41 -3.29 14.12 7.24
CA ARG A 41 -4.51 14.91 7.49
C ARG A 41 -4.69 16.02 6.46
N LEU A 42 -3.61 16.71 6.09
CA LEU A 42 -3.63 17.73 5.06
C LEU A 42 -4.10 17.15 3.72
N ASN A 43 -3.55 16.02 3.28
CA ASN A 43 -4.01 15.33 2.06
C ASN A 43 -5.50 14.94 2.14
N LYS A 44 -5.97 14.47 3.30
CA LYS A 44 -7.39 14.13 3.49
C LYS A 44 -8.32 15.34 3.37
N TRP A 45 -7.94 16.48 3.93
CA TRP A 45 -8.76 17.71 3.90
C TRP A 45 -8.73 18.39 2.53
N THR A 46 -7.56 18.41 1.90
CA THR A 46 -7.37 19.08 0.61
C THR A 46 -7.78 18.21 -0.57
N LYS A 47 -7.92 16.89 -0.39
CA LYS A 47 -8.27 15.93 -1.44
C LYS A 47 -7.33 16.06 -2.64
N GLU A 48 -7.79 16.64 -3.74
CA GLU A 48 -7.02 16.86 -4.98
C GLU A 48 -6.60 18.32 -5.19
N SER A 49 -7.03 19.25 -4.33
CA SER A 49 -6.72 20.68 -4.50
C SER A 49 -5.23 20.98 -4.32
N ILE A 50 -4.62 20.42 -3.27
CA ILE A 50 -3.18 20.50 -2.99
C ILE A 50 -2.73 19.13 -2.50
N ARG A 51 -1.63 18.62 -3.03
CA ARG A 51 -1.09 17.31 -2.66
C ARG A 51 0.22 17.45 -1.91
N PHE A 52 0.26 16.94 -0.69
CA PHE A 52 1.41 17.02 0.21
C PHE A 52 2.23 15.73 0.19
N PHE A 53 3.54 15.86 0.04
CA PHE A 53 4.49 14.76 0.02
C PHE A 53 5.53 14.94 1.12
N GLY A 54 5.83 13.88 1.86
CA GLY A 54 6.96 13.81 2.78
C GLY A 54 8.04 12.90 2.20
N VAL A 55 9.24 13.42 1.99
CA VAL A 55 10.37 12.70 1.39
C VAL A 55 11.58 12.78 2.33
N LYS A 56 12.01 11.64 2.84
CA LYS A 56 13.24 11.54 3.63
C LYS A 56 14.44 11.49 2.69
N ILE A 57 15.45 12.31 2.94
CA ILE A 57 16.73 12.25 2.22
C ILE A 57 17.78 11.57 3.10
N GLU A 58 18.37 10.49 2.60
CA GLU A 58 19.49 9.78 3.23
C GLU A 58 20.71 9.95 2.35
N VAL A 59 21.87 10.22 2.93
CA VAL A 59 23.14 10.28 2.19
C VAL A 59 23.95 9.04 2.53
N PHE A 60 24.43 8.35 1.50
CA PHE A 60 25.28 7.17 1.69
C PHE A 60 26.52 7.26 0.81
N LYS A 61 27.59 6.61 1.26
CA LYS A 61 28.83 6.47 0.51
C LYS A 61 28.85 5.07 -0.10
N LYS A 62 29.00 4.99 -1.42
CA LYS A 62 29.10 3.71 -2.13
C LYS A 62 30.50 3.12 -1.90
N ALA A 63 30.59 1.81 -1.68
CA ALA A 63 31.89 1.16 -1.45
C ALA A 63 32.80 1.34 -2.67
N GLY A 64 33.95 1.98 -2.48
CA GLY A 64 34.93 2.27 -3.54
C GLY A 64 34.73 3.61 -4.27
N ASP A 65 33.76 4.44 -3.86
CA ASP A 65 33.55 5.78 -4.40
C ASP A 65 33.70 6.83 -3.29
N GLU A 66 34.37 7.95 -3.60
CA GLU A 66 34.52 9.06 -2.66
C GLU A 66 33.29 9.99 -2.63
N HIS A 67 32.42 9.89 -3.64
CA HIS A 67 31.23 10.73 -3.76
C HIS A 67 30.08 10.26 -2.87
N LEU A 68 29.38 11.24 -2.30
CA LEU A 68 28.16 11.03 -1.53
C LEU A 68 26.97 10.93 -2.48
N GLU A 69 26.19 9.85 -2.36
CA GLU A 69 24.95 9.68 -3.13
C GLU A 69 23.72 9.96 -2.26
N ALA A 70 22.76 10.70 -2.80
CA ALA A 70 21.48 10.98 -2.16
C ALA A 70 20.44 9.89 -2.49
N ARG A 71 19.81 9.35 -1.46
CA ARG A 71 18.68 8.41 -1.54
C ARG A 71 17.43 9.06 -0.99
N PHE A 72 16.42 9.18 -1.84
CA PHE A 72 15.11 9.69 -1.43
C PHE A 72 14.20 8.52 -1.03
N ARG A 73 13.74 8.52 0.22
CA ARG A 73 12.72 7.59 0.72
C ARG A 73 11.38 8.29 0.87
N LYS A 74 10.33 7.58 0.51
CA LYS A 74 8.96 8.07 0.66
C LYS A 74 8.52 7.92 2.11
N VAL A 75 8.00 8.99 2.71
CA VAL A 75 7.44 8.99 4.07
C VAL A 75 5.93 9.16 4.03
N VAL A 76 5.43 10.20 3.36
CA VAL A 76 3.99 10.43 3.15
C VAL A 76 3.71 10.71 1.69
N TYR A 77 2.69 10.06 1.16
CA TYR A 77 2.17 10.28 -0.19
C TYR A 77 0.65 10.45 -0.10
N PRO A 78 0.04 11.33 -0.91
CA PRO A 78 -1.42 11.43 -0.97
C PRO A 78 -2.02 10.12 -1.45
N GLY A 79 -3.10 9.68 -0.82
CA GLY A 79 -3.89 8.54 -1.27
C GLY A 79 -4.29 8.71 -2.74
N GLY A 80 -4.07 7.67 -3.55
CA GLY A 80 -4.36 7.71 -4.99
C GLY A 80 -3.24 8.26 -5.91
N TRP A 81 -2.10 8.74 -5.40
CA TRP A 81 -0.95 9.10 -6.25
C TRP A 81 -0.29 7.88 -6.94
N ASN A 82 -0.62 6.68 -6.51
CA ASN A 82 -0.22 5.47 -7.21
C ASN A 82 -0.96 5.43 -8.55
N LYS A 83 -0.25 5.80 -9.63
CA LYS A 83 -0.71 5.84 -11.02
C LYS A 83 -1.90 4.90 -11.21
N GLN A 84 -3.09 5.46 -11.48
CA GLN A 84 -4.18 4.66 -12.03
C GLN A 84 -3.58 3.79 -13.13
N VAL A 85 -3.92 2.51 -13.09
CA VAL A 85 -3.32 1.53 -13.98
C VAL A 85 -3.78 1.87 -15.40
N THR A 86 -2.96 2.66 -16.08
CA THR A 86 -3.18 3.15 -17.44
C THR A 86 -2.27 2.32 -18.36
N LEU A 87 -2.74 2.03 -19.57
CA LEU A 87 -1.91 1.42 -20.60
C LEU A 87 -0.64 2.27 -20.79
N PRO A 88 0.57 1.71 -20.59
CA PRO A 88 1.80 2.48 -20.70
C PRO A 88 2.05 2.87 -22.16
N SER A 89 2.29 4.16 -22.41
CA SER A 89 2.51 4.73 -23.75
C SER A 89 4.00 4.84 -24.15
N GLY A 90 4.85 3.86 -23.78
CA GLY A 90 6.29 3.87 -24.09
C GLY A 90 7.01 2.53 -23.85
N GLU A 91 8.30 2.45 -24.19
CA GLU A 91 9.15 1.26 -23.96
C GLU A 91 9.28 0.96 -22.45
N MET A 92 8.69 -0.15 -22.03
CA MET A 92 8.68 -0.60 -20.63
C MET A 92 9.70 -1.74 -20.43
N PRO A 93 10.46 -1.77 -19.32
CA PRO A 93 11.31 -2.90 -18.99
C PRO A 93 10.52 -4.21 -19.00
N ALA A 94 11.12 -5.29 -19.53
CA ALA A 94 10.47 -6.58 -19.75
C ALA A 94 9.78 -7.13 -18.49
N THR A 95 10.41 -7.01 -17.32
CA THR A 95 9.84 -7.43 -16.04
C THR A 95 8.55 -6.68 -15.72
N LYS A 96 8.52 -5.35 -15.88
CA LYS A 96 7.29 -4.56 -15.67
C LYS A 96 6.20 -4.93 -16.68
N ARG A 97 6.61 -5.26 -17.92
CA ARG A 97 5.91 -6.08 -18.94
C ARG A 97 5.03 -7.16 -18.32
N GLN A 98 5.71 -8.19 -17.82
CA GLN A 98 5.11 -9.43 -17.35
C GLN A 98 4.11 -9.19 -16.23
N TYR A 99 4.46 -8.36 -15.23
CA TYR A 99 3.54 -8.04 -14.15
C TYR A 99 2.30 -7.27 -14.61
N TYR A 100 2.46 -6.36 -15.57
CA TYR A 100 1.32 -5.65 -16.13
C TYR A 100 0.37 -6.63 -16.84
N GLU A 101 0.89 -7.47 -17.72
CA GLU A 101 0.14 -8.49 -18.45
C GLU A 101 -0.54 -9.49 -17.51
N PHE A 102 0.11 -9.84 -16.40
CA PHE A 102 -0.48 -10.71 -15.38
C PHE A 102 -1.66 -10.04 -14.64
N PHE A 103 -1.49 -8.81 -14.18
CA PHE A 103 -2.48 -8.16 -13.30
C PHE A 103 -3.64 -7.50 -14.06
N GLN A 104 -3.48 -7.11 -15.33
CA GLN A 104 -4.57 -6.44 -16.09
C GLN A 104 -5.86 -7.27 -16.17
N PRO A 105 -5.82 -8.55 -16.57
CA PRO A 105 -7.04 -9.34 -16.68
C PRO A 105 -7.69 -9.53 -15.31
N LEU A 106 -6.89 -9.70 -14.26
CA LEU A 106 -7.35 -9.82 -12.87
C LEU A 106 -8.08 -8.55 -12.42
N ILE A 107 -7.48 -7.37 -12.63
CA ILE A 107 -8.10 -6.09 -12.27
C ILE A 107 -9.42 -5.90 -13.03
N THR A 108 -9.43 -6.20 -14.33
CA THR A 108 -10.60 -6.06 -15.20
C THR A 108 -11.75 -6.92 -14.71
N LYS A 109 -11.47 -8.19 -14.38
CA LYS A 109 -12.48 -9.12 -13.88
C LYS A 109 -13.03 -8.70 -12.52
N LEU A 110 -12.16 -8.35 -11.57
CA LEU A 110 -12.60 -7.87 -10.24
C LEU A 110 -13.46 -6.61 -10.32
N ARG A 111 -13.15 -5.70 -11.26
CA ARG A 111 -13.98 -4.52 -11.50
C ARG A 111 -15.35 -4.91 -12.08
N GLY A 112 -15.38 -5.80 -13.07
CA GLY A 112 -16.62 -6.30 -13.65
C GLY A 112 -17.54 -6.99 -12.65
N GLU A 113 -16.96 -7.67 -11.65
CA GLU A 113 -17.67 -8.33 -10.55
C GLU A 113 -18.01 -7.37 -9.39
N GLY A 114 -17.68 -6.08 -9.50
CA GLY A 114 -17.99 -5.07 -8.48
C GLY A 114 -17.19 -5.21 -7.18
N PHE A 115 -16.08 -5.97 -7.18
CA PHE A 115 -15.25 -6.19 -6.00
C PHE A 115 -14.58 -4.90 -5.52
N ALA A 116 -14.02 -4.12 -6.45
CA ALA A 116 -13.37 -2.83 -6.21
C ALA A 116 -13.50 -1.91 -7.43
N ASP A 117 -13.72 -0.62 -7.16
CA ASP A 117 -13.89 0.40 -8.20
C ASP A 117 -12.54 0.85 -8.79
N LYS A 118 -11.48 0.77 -7.98
CA LYS A 118 -10.10 1.16 -8.34
C LYS A 118 -9.08 0.11 -7.88
N ALA A 119 -8.01 -0.01 -8.66
CA ALA A 119 -6.78 -0.72 -8.29
C ALA A 119 -5.61 0.27 -8.32
N VAL A 120 -4.72 0.19 -7.34
CA VAL A 120 -3.58 1.11 -7.19
C VAL A 120 -2.27 0.35 -7.02
N ASN A 121 -1.17 0.93 -7.50
CA ASN A 121 0.18 0.37 -7.37
C ASN A 121 0.80 0.69 -6.00
N TYR A 122 0.53 -0.13 -4.99
CA TYR A 122 1.16 -0.02 -3.67
C TYR A 122 2.53 -0.72 -3.58
N PHE A 123 2.75 -1.74 -4.42
CA PHE A 123 3.92 -2.64 -4.38
C PHE A 123 4.85 -2.42 -5.58
N ASP A 124 5.00 -1.17 -6.01
CA ASP A 124 5.58 -0.86 -7.33
C ASP A 124 4.89 -1.66 -8.44
N HIS A 125 5.61 -2.54 -9.13
CA HIS A 125 5.07 -3.35 -10.22
C HIS A 125 4.61 -4.75 -9.78
N THR A 126 5.08 -5.26 -8.63
CA THR A 126 4.92 -6.67 -8.22
C THR A 126 3.57 -7.01 -7.60
N GLY A 127 2.70 -6.02 -7.40
CA GLY A 127 1.38 -6.24 -6.80
C GLY A 127 0.40 -5.11 -7.06
N ARG A 128 -0.85 -5.35 -6.70
CA ARG A 128 -1.98 -4.42 -6.83
C ARG A 128 -2.75 -4.38 -5.53
N PHE A 129 -3.08 -3.17 -5.10
CA PHE A 129 -3.91 -2.92 -3.93
C PHE A 129 -5.28 -2.41 -4.36
N PHE A 130 -6.29 -2.87 -3.65
CA PHE A 130 -7.71 -2.61 -3.86
C PHE A 130 -8.23 -1.96 -2.57
N PRO A 131 -8.23 -0.61 -2.51
CA PRO A 131 -8.69 0.10 -1.35
C PRO A 131 -10.15 -0.22 -1.03
N SER A 132 -10.48 -0.25 0.26
CA SER A 132 -11.87 -0.32 0.70
C SER A 132 -12.62 0.94 0.28
N ARG A 133 -13.94 0.84 0.17
CA ARG A 133 -14.81 2.02 -0.08
C ARG A 133 -14.88 2.96 1.12
N LEU A 134 -14.56 2.47 2.31
CA LEU A 134 -14.65 3.23 3.56
C LEU A 134 -13.34 3.91 3.95
N ASP A 135 -12.20 3.35 3.54
CA ASP A 135 -10.87 3.79 3.92
C ASP A 135 -9.89 3.43 2.79
N GLU A 136 -9.09 4.40 2.36
CA GLU A 136 -8.16 4.22 1.26
C GLU A 136 -6.84 3.54 1.65
N ASP A 137 -6.55 3.44 2.94
CA ASP A 137 -5.35 2.80 3.49
C ASP A 137 -5.62 1.41 4.09
N THR A 138 -6.89 1.01 4.10
CA THR A 138 -7.34 -0.34 4.45
C THR A 138 -7.97 -0.98 3.23
N GLY A 139 -7.57 -2.20 2.89
CA GLY A 139 -8.06 -2.86 1.69
C GLY A 139 -7.42 -4.20 1.44
N TYR A 140 -7.59 -4.72 0.24
CA TYR A 140 -7.10 -6.03 -0.15
C TYR A 140 -5.98 -5.89 -1.18
N ALA A 141 -5.05 -6.83 -1.23
CA ALA A 141 -3.98 -6.82 -2.20
C ALA A 141 -3.71 -8.20 -2.77
N VAL A 142 -3.11 -8.18 -3.97
CA VAL A 142 -2.43 -9.31 -4.57
C VAL A 142 -1.02 -8.93 -4.92
N SER A 143 -0.07 -9.83 -4.72
CA SER A 143 1.34 -9.57 -5.06
C SER A 143 2.13 -10.84 -5.29
N PHE A 144 3.24 -10.73 -6.01
CA PHE A 144 4.32 -11.71 -5.95
C PHE A 144 5.45 -11.17 -5.08
N TRP A 145 5.95 -12.02 -4.20
CA TRP A 145 7.12 -11.73 -3.38
C TRP A 145 7.76 -13.02 -2.88
N ASN A 146 9.08 -13.12 -2.95
CA ASN A 146 9.88 -14.25 -2.44
C ASN A 146 9.36 -15.63 -2.90
N ASN A 147 9.16 -15.79 -4.21
CA ASN A 147 8.58 -17.00 -4.86
C ASN A 147 7.20 -17.42 -4.32
N GLY A 148 6.47 -16.48 -3.74
CA GLY A 148 5.08 -16.65 -3.34
C GLY A 148 4.16 -15.73 -4.11
N ALA A 149 3.00 -16.24 -4.47
CA ALA A 149 1.82 -15.46 -4.81
C ALA A 149 0.99 -15.24 -3.53
N TRP A 150 0.64 -13.99 -3.28
CA TRP A 150 0.03 -13.55 -2.04
C TRP A 150 -1.34 -12.91 -2.31
N VAL A 151 -2.29 -13.20 -1.44
CA VAL A 151 -3.57 -12.49 -1.31
C VAL A 151 -3.65 -12.00 0.13
N SER A 152 -3.85 -10.71 0.33
CA SER A 152 -3.71 -10.12 1.67
C SER A 152 -4.78 -9.08 1.99
N LEU A 153 -5.19 -9.04 3.25
CA LEU A 153 -5.86 -7.91 3.86
C LEU A 153 -4.77 -7.01 4.46
N HIS A 154 -4.76 -5.75 4.06
CA HIS A 154 -3.94 -4.70 4.65
C HIS A 154 -4.82 -3.78 5.47
N VAL A 155 -4.45 -3.57 6.73
CA VAL A 155 -5.12 -2.62 7.60
C VAL A 155 -4.08 -1.67 8.16
N ARG A 156 -4.30 -0.37 7.97
CA ARG A 156 -3.45 0.69 8.49
C ARG A 156 -4.31 1.74 9.15
N THR A 157 -3.91 2.14 10.36
CA THR A 157 -4.56 3.24 11.08
C THR A 157 -3.52 4.29 11.41
N TRP A 158 -3.52 5.39 10.67
CA TRP A 158 -2.53 6.47 10.83
C TRP A 158 -2.71 7.27 12.12
N ASP A 159 -3.90 7.23 12.70
CA ASP A 159 -4.32 8.03 13.86
C ASP A 159 -3.93 7.42 15.21
N SER A 160 -3.71 6.10 15.27
CA SER A 160 -3.35 5.43 16.51
C SER A 160 -2.77 4.03 16.29
N ILE A 161 -1.54 3.81 16.78
CA ILE A 161 -0.92 2.48 16.89
C ILE A 161 -1.78 1.57 17.77
N GLU A 162 -2.34 2.10 18.86
CA GLU A 162 -3.15 1.35 19.81
C GLU A 162 -4.46 0.87 19.18
N ARG A 163 -5.09 1.70 18.34
CA ARG A 163 -6.25 1.30 17.54
C ARG A 163 -5.88 0.19 16.56
N ASN A 164 -4.73 0.30 15.89
CA ASN A 164 -4.23 -0.75 14.99
C ASN A 164 -4.07 -2.08 15.70
N ASN A 165 -3.38 -2.04 16.85
CA ASN A 165 -3.09 -3.20 17.68
C ASN A 165 -4.39 -3.85 18.14
N ARG A 166 -5.34 -3.06 18.65
CA ARG A 166 -6.65 -3.55 19.07
C ARG A 166 -7.40 -4.25 17.94
N ILE A 167 -7.44 -3.66 16.74
CA ILE A 167 -8.09 -4.30 15.58
C ILE A 167 -7.43 -5.65 15.27
N PHE A 168 -6.10 -5.71 15.27
CA PHE A 168 -5.39 -6.97 15.05
C PHE A 168 -5.64 -7.99 16.16
N ASP A 169 -5.66 -7.56 17.43
CA ASP A 169 -5.92 -8.44 18.57
C ASP A 169 -7.35 -9.02 18.49
N GLU A 170 -8.36 -8.23 18.10
CA GLU A 170 -9.71 -8.73 17.86
C GLU A 170 -9.75 -9.74 16.70
N LEU A 171 -9.08 -9.45 15.58
CA LEU A 171 -9.00 -10.38 14.45
C LEU A 171 -8.26 -11.68 14.84
N GLN A 172 -7.23 -11.59 15.69
CA GLN A 172 -6.54 -12.77 16.20
C GLN A 172 -7.44 -13.68 17.03
N LYS A 173 -8.40 -13.13 17.79
CA LYS A 173 -9.37 -13.97 18.53
C LYS A 173 -10.24 -14.80 17.58
N ALA A 174 -10.56 -14.25 16.42
CA ALA A 174 -11.31 -14.92 15.36
C ALA A 174 -10.43 -15.71 14.37
N LYS A 175 -9.12 -15.85 14.65
CA LYS A 175 -8.18 -16.56 13.78
C LYS A 175 -8.68 -17.95 13.37
N PRO A 176 -9.17 -18.82 14.28
CA PRO A 176 -9.63 -20.16 13.89
C PRO A 176 -10.76 -20.13 12.86
N GLU A 177 -11.74 -19.23 13.04
CA GLU A 177 -12.88 -19.09 12.13
C GLU A 177 -12.46 -18.54 10.75
N ILE A 178 -11.49 -17.62 10.74
CA ILE A 178 -10.96 -17.04 9.51
C ILE A 178 -10.14 -18.10 8.75
N GLU A 179 -9.30 -18.86 9.44
CA GLU A 179 -8.46 -19.88 8.83
C GLU A 179 -9.27 -21.08 8.32
N GLU A 180 -10.34 -21.47 9.01
CA GLU A 180 -11.26 -22.52 8.54
C GLU A 180 -11.98 -22.13 7.24
N SER A 181 -12.12 -20.82 6.96
CA SER A 181 -12.79 -20.36 5.75
C SER A 181 -12.02 -20.63 4.46
N LEU A 182 -10.70 -20.84 4.54
CA LEU A 182 -9.80 -21.06 3.40
C LEU A 182 -8.70 -22.06 3.76
N ASP A 183 -8.66 -23.17 3.03
CA ASP A 183 -7.55 -24.12 3.08
C ASP A 183 -6.32 -23.52 2.37
N ALA A 184 -5.48 -22.81 3.13
CA ALA A 184 -4.33 -22.08 2.63
C ALA A 184 -3.25 -21.93 3.71
N GLU A 185 -2.03 -21.60 3.29
CA GLU A 185 -0.96 -21.22 4.20
C GLU A 185 -1.16 -19.77 4.66
N TRP A 186 -1.59 -19.60 5.92
CA TRP A 186 -1.88 -18.29 6.51
C TRP A 186 -0.65 -17.64 7.14
N VAL A 187 -0.49 -16.34 6.88
CA VAL A 187 0.59 -15.51 7.43
C VAL A 187 0.00 -14.24 8.02
N TRP A 188 0.13 -14.11 9.34
CA TRP A 188 -0.32 -12.95 10.10
C TRP A 188 0.90 -12.13 10.51
N HIS A 189 0.97 -10.88 10.09
CA HIS A 189 2.13 -10.04 10.35
C HIS A 189 1.72 -8.67 10.87
N ARG A 190 2.22 -8.31 12.06
CA ARG A 190 2.07 -6.99 12.66
C ARG A 190 3.36 -6.20 12.51
N PHE A 191 3.26 -4.98 11.98
CA PHE A 191 4.40 -4.09 11.79
C PHE A 191 4.35 -2.95 12.82
N GLY A 192 4.85 -3.23 14.02
CA GLY A 192 4.81 -2.35 15.20
C GLY A 192 5.17 -0.86 14.96
N PRO A 193 6.24 -0.52 14.21
CA PRO A 193 6.63 0.88 14.02
C PRO A 193 5.80 1.64 12.97
N HIS A 194 4.90 0.98 12.23
CA HIS A 194 4.25 1.57 11.06
C HIS A 194 2.71 1.56 11.13
N SER A 195 2.15 1.28 12.31
CA SER A 195 0.69 1.23 12.54
C SER A 195 -0.06 0.46 11.45
N PHE A 196 0.50 -0.68 11.03
CA PHE A 196 -0.14 -1.54 10.05
C PHE A 196 0.09 -3.02 10.34
N PHE A 197 -0.84 -3.83 9.86
CA PHE A 197 -0.69 -5.27 9.83
C PHE A 197 -1.22 -5.83 8.52
N THR A 198 -0.85 -7.07 8.25
CA THR A 198 -1.37 -7.86 7.14
C THR A 198 -1.84 -9.22 7.62
N ILE A 199 -2.95 -9.67 7.07
CA ILE A 199 -3.42 -11.06 7.16
C ILE A 199 -3.42 -11.58 5.74
N SER A 200 -2.58 -12.57 5.48
CA SER A 200 -2.30 -13.01 4.12
C SER A 200 -2.43 -14.51 4.00
N ILE A 201 -2.78 -14.95 2.80
CA ILE A 201 -2.60 -16.33 2.37
C ILE A 201 -1.57 -16.37 1.25
N ARG A 202 -0.82 -17.47 1.20
CA ARG A 202 0.23 -17.68 0.21
C ARG A 202 0.00 -18.99 -0.56
N ARG A 203 0.43 -18.99 -1.82
CA ARG A 203 0.80 -20.20 -2.57
C ARG A 203 2.16 -20.03 -3.23
N ASP A 204 2.83 -21.13 -3.53
CA ASP A 204 4.08 -21.09 -4.28
C ASP A 204 3.84 -20.74 -5.75
N SER A 205 4.40 -19.60 -6.16
CA SER A 205 4.43 -19.15 -7.55
C SER A 205 5.36 -17.95 -7.70
N SER A 206 5.98 -17.84 -8.87
CA SER A 206 6.77 -16.70 -9.30
C SER A 206 6.16 -16.10 -10.57
N ILE A 207 6.41 -14.81 -10.82
CA ILE A 207 6.05 -14.17 -12.09
C ILE A 207 6.78 -14.80 -13.29
N ASP A 208 7.89 -15.49 -13.03
CA ASP A 208 8.71 -16.18 -14.04
C ASP A 208 8.24 -17.63 -14.30
N ASP A 209 7.14 -18.06 -13.68
CA ASP A 209 6.53 -19.37 -13.94
C ASP A 209 5.98 -19.48 -15.38
N SER A 210 5.64 -20.70 -15.80
CA SER A 210 4.96 -20.94 -17.08
C SER A 210 3.63 -20.21 -17.18
N SER A 211 3.19 -19.89 -18.40
CA SER A 211 1.91 -19.22 -18.64
C SER A 211 0.72 -19.98 -18.03
N GLU A 212 0.73 -21.31 -18.11
CA GLU A 212 -0.28 -22.18 -17.49
C GLU A 212 -0.35 -21.99 -15.98
N LYS A 213 0.81 -22.05 -15.29
CA LYS A 213 0.87 -21.86 -13.84
C LYS A 213 0.53 -20.43 -13.42
N LEU A 214 0.83 -19.42 -14.26
CA LEU A 214 0.41 -18.04 -14.04
C LEU A 214 -1.11 -17.89 -14.19
N GLU A 215 -1.74 -18.56 -15.15
CA GLU A 215 -3.21 -18.56 -15.28
C GLU A 215 -3.88 -19.22 -14.07
N GLU A 216 -3.37 -20.36 -13.61
CA GLU A 216 -3.84 -20.99 -12.36
C GLU A 216 -3.67 -20.07 -11.15
N THR A 217 -2.54 -19.39 -11.06
CA THR A 217 -2.25 -18.46 -9.97
C THR A 217 -3.19 -17.27 -10.00
N ARG A 218 -3.48 -16.73 -11.18
CA ARG A 218 -4.46 -15.65 -11.36
C ARG A 218 -5.87 -16.11 -10.98
N GLY A 219 -6.27 -17.30 -11.42
CA GLY A 219 -7.56 -17.92 -11.07
C GLY A 219 -7.71 -18.10 -9.56
N TRP A 220 -6.65 -18.58 -8.90
CA TRP A 220 -6.59 -18.67 -7.44
C TRP A 220 -6.73 -17.29 -6.77
N MET A 221 -5.98 -16.28 -7.20
CA MET A 221 -6.10 -14.92 -6.62
C MET A 221 -7.53 -14.37 -6.74
N LEU A 222 -8.18 -14.59 -7.89
CA LEU A 222 -9.56 -14.16 -8.16
C LEU A 222 -10.58 -14.88 -7.27
N ASP A 223 -10.36 -16.16 -6.96
CA ASP A 223 -11.23 -16.94 -6.08
C ASP A 223 -11.05 -16.57 -4.59
N GLN A 224 -9.81 -16.33 -4.17
CA GLN A 224 -9.49 -16.13 -2.76
C GLN A 224 -9.77 -14.71 -2.26
N LEU A 225 -9.55 -13.68 -3.10
CA LEU A 225 -9.80 -12.28 -2.74
C LEU A 225 -11.22 -12.03 -2.19
N PRO A 226 -12.31 -12.44 -2.88
CA PRO A 226 -13.67 -12.31 -2.38
C PRO A 226 -13.93 -13.08 -1.09
N LYS A 227 -13.35 -14.28 -0.95
CA LYS A 227 -13.51 -15.12 0.24
C LYS A 227 -12.86 -14.48 1.46
N LEU A 228 -11.62 -14.01 1.32
CA LEU A 228 -10.90 -13.26 2.36
C LEU A 228 -11.66 -11.98 2.77
N LYS A 229 -12.24 -11.28 1.79
CA LYS A 229 -13.09 -10.11 2.08
C LYS A 229 -14.33 -10.46 2.89
N LYS A 230 -15.01 -11.55 2.53
CA LYS A 230 -16.21 -12.00 3.23
C LYS A 230 -15.91 -12.47 4.66
N SER A 231 -14.83 -13.23 4.87
CA SER A 231 -14.45 -13.71 6.19
C SER A 231 -14.05 -12.56 7.11
N SER A 232 -13.20 -11.64 6.64
CA SER A 232 -12.76 -10.49 7.43
C SER A 232 -13.90 -9.52 7.81
N ILE A 233 -14.85 -9.24 6.90
CA ILE A 233 -15.98 -8.32 7.19
C ILE A 233 -16.96 -8.93 8.21
N ARG A 234 -17.25 -10.23 8.12
CA ARG A 234 -18.20 -10.89 9.03
C ARG A 234 -17.75 -10.80 10.48
N THR A 235 -16.46 -10.95 10.72
CA THR A 235 -15.85 -10.80 12.04
C THR A 235 -15.84 -9.35 12.51
N TRP A 236 -15.54 -8.41 11.61
CA TRP A 236 -15.39 -6.98 11.97
C TRP A 236 -16.71 -6.25 12.23
N SER A 237 -17.82 -6.72 11.64
CA SER A 237 -19.16 -6.12 11.82
C SER A 237 -19.96 -6.71 13.00
N GLY A 238 -19.43 -7.74 13.67
CA GLY A 238 -20.02 -8.34 14.88
C GLY A 238 -19.45 -7.83 16.20
N SER A 239 -18.61 -6.78 16.16
CA SER A 239 -17.98 -6.13 17.33
C SER A 239 -18.61 -4.78 17.66
#